data_AF-A0A520GPU6-F1
#
_entry.id   AF-A0A520GPU6-F1
#
_cell.length_a   1.000
_cell.length_b   1.000
_cell.length_c   1.000
_cell.angle_alpha   90.00
_cell.angle_beta   90.00
_cell.angle_gamma   90.00
#
_symmetry.space_group_name_H-M   'P 1'
#
loop_
_entity.id
_entity.type
_entity.pdbx_description
1 polymer ?
#
loop_
_entity_poly.entity_id
_entity_poly.type
_entity_poly.pdbx_seq_one_letter_code
_entity_poly.pdbx_strand_id
1 'polypeptide(L)'
;MFVLFEEAGKYLGGRVLSEAEASAQVELETGKRVKVKTGNIVLRFEKPGPAELIVEARAVAATIDLDLAWEFAPEGEFGFAELAAEYFQDKPTLAQQAAALFGLFEAPHYFRRAGKGRFKKAPAEIVQQALAAIEKKKLVQAQIAEWASELVAGTCPVPVREQLYKILFKPDKNAPEYRAVVEASRASQRPPLELLEKAGAIDSAYQFHWKRFLFENFPKGTAFPPLQAPAITDDLPLADGVQAFSIDDSQTTEIDDALSVQGFGSGTVTVGIHIAAPGLALVPGSAIDQVARQRMSTVYMPGYK
;
A
#
# COMPACT_ATOMS: atom_id res chain seq x y z
N MET A 1 -50.58 -6.33 3.50
CA MET A 1 -49.41 -6.81 4.24
C MET A 1 -48.13 -6.45 3.50
N PHE A 2 -47.18 -5.89 4.22
CA PHE A 2 -45.83 -5.52 3.81
C PHE A 2 -44.80 -6.40 4.52
N VAL A 3 -43.62 -6.50 3.92
CA VAL A 3 -42.49 -7.26 4.46
C VAL A 3 -41.19 -6.47 4.37
N LEU A 4 -40.32 -6.67 5.36
CA LEU A 4 -38.90 -6.34 5.29
C LEU A 4 -38.12 -7.65 5.18
N PHE A 5 -37.16 -7.73 4.27
CA PHE A 5 -36.39 -8.95 4.02
C PHE A 5 -34.95 -8.65 3.62
N GLU A 6 -34.06 -9.62 3.83
CA GLU A 6 -32.66 -9.52 3.44
C GLU A 6 -32.43 -10.09 2.03
N GLU A 7 -31.80 -9.30 1.16
CA GLU A 7 -31.36 -9.71 -0.17
C GLU A 7 -29.97 -9.16 -0.46
N ALA A 8 -29.04 -10.04 -0.85
CA ALA A 8 -27.65 -9.70 -1.19
C ALA A 8 -26.94 -8.80 -0.15
N GLY A 9 -27.19 -9.02 1.15
CA GLY A 9 -26.59 -8.25 2.23
C GLY A 9 -27.17 -6.84 2.41
N LYS A 10 -28.41 -6.60 1.94
CA LYS A 10 -29.17 -5.38 2.20
C LYS A 10 -30.58 -5.74 2.68
N TYR A 11 -31.18 -4.87 3.48
CA TYR A 11 -32.60 -4.97 3.82
C TYR A 11 -33.44 -4.16 2.86
N LEU A 12 -34.43 -4.82 2.26
CA LEU A 12 -35.39 -4.24 1.33
C LEU A 12 -36.80 -4.42 1.87
N GLY A 13 -37.69 -3.51 1.49
CA GLY A 13 -39.09 -3.53 1.86
C GLY A 13 -40.01 -3.62 0.64
N GLY A 14 -41.14 -4.31 0.77
CA GLY A 14 -42.12 -4.41 -0.31
C GLY A 14 -43.48 -4.96 0.12
N ARG A 15 -44.43 -4.96 -0.82
CA ARG A 15 -45.80 -5.46 -0.63
C ARG A 15 -45.90 -6.93 -1.03
N VAL A 16 -46.50 -7.75 -0.17
CA VAL A 16 -46.77 -9.15 -0.50
C VAL A 16 -47.93 -9.21 -1.50
N LEU A 17 -47.68 -9.81 -2.67
CA LEU A 17 -48.69 -10.06 -3.71
C LEU A 17 -49.32 -11.44 -3.56
N SER A 18 -48.50 -12.45 -3.29
CA SER A 18 -48.92 -13.82 -3.02
C SER A 18 -47.89 -14.52 -2.14
N GLU A 19 -48.33 -15.52 -1.39
CA GLU A 19 -47.48 -16.26 -0.46
C GLU A 19 -47.70 -17.76 -0.63
N ALA A 20 -46.59 -18.50 -0.65
CA ALA A 20 -46.54 -19.94 -0.65
C ALA A 20 -45.70 -20.41 0.54
N GLU A 21 -45.77 -21.69 0.86
CA GLU A 21 -45.18 -22.28 2.08
C GLU A 21 -43.69 -21.91 2.27
N ALA A 22 -42.89 -21.91 1.20
CA ALA A 22 -41.46 -21.61 1.25
C ALA A 22 -41.04 -20.23 0.69
N SER A 23 -41.98 -19.43 0.16
CA SER A 23 -41.64 -18.14 -0.46
C SER A 23 -42.82 -17.19 -0.63
N ALA A 24 -42.57 -15.89 -0.61
CA ALA A 24 -43.52 -14.84 -0.98
C ALA A 24 -43.11 -14.14 -2.28
N GLN A 25 -44.11 -13.75 -3.10
CA GLN A 25 -43.93 -12.79 -4.19
C GLN A 25 -44.12 -11.38 -3.62
N VAL A 26 -43.07 -10.57 -3.72
CA VAL A 26 -43.01 -9.23 -3.13
C VAL A 26 -42.81 -8.20 -4.23
N GLU A 27 -43.62 -7.16 -4.24
CA GLU A 27 -43.48 -6.00 -5.13
C GLU A 27 -42.75 -4.87 -4.38
N LEU A 28 -41.61 -4.46 -4.93
CA LEU A 28 -40.82 -3.33 -4.43
C LEU A 28 -41.48 -2.00 -4.84
N GLU A 29 -41.08 -0.92 -4.18
CA GLU A 29 -41.53 0.44 -4.54
C GLU A 29 -41.22 0.81 -6.00
N THR A 30 -40.16 0.24 -6.57
CA THR A 30 -39.81 0.41 -8.00
C THR A 30 -40.76 -0.29 -8.97
N GLY A 31 -41.77 -1.03 -8.47
CA GLY A 31 -42.64 -1.90 -9.25
C GLY A 31 -42.01 -3.25 -9.62
N LYS A 32 -40.74 -3.46 -9.28
CA LYS A 32 -40.06 -4.75 -9.50
C LYS A 32 -40.64 -5.82 -8.59
N ARG A 33 -40.97 -6.98 -9.16
CA ARG A 33 -41.43 -8.16 -8.42
C ARG A 33 -40.27 -9.12 -8.16
N VAL A 34 -40.14 -9.55 -6.92
CA VAL A 34 -39.08 -10.45 -6.47
C VAL A 34 -39.69 -11.62 -5.68
N LYS A 35 -39.15 -12.82 -5.90
CA LYS A 35 -39.51 -14.01 -5.13
C LYS A 35 -38.57 -14.10 -3.92
N VAL A 36 -39.12 -13.91 -2.72
CA VAL A 36 -38.37 -13.91 -1.47
C VAL A 36 -38.62 -15.21 -0.73
N LYS A 37 -37.56 -15.91 -0.30
CA LYS A 37 -37.71 -17.10 0.56
C LYS A 37 -38.24 -16.67 1.93
N THR A 38 -39.16 -17.44 2.53
CA THR A 38 -39.76 -17.10 3.82
C THR A 38 -38.72 -16.83 4.90
N GLY A 39 -37.63 -17.61 4.94
CA GLY A 39 -36.53 -17.41 5.90
C GLY A 39 -35.71 -16.13 5.73
N ASN A 40 -35.86 -15.40 4.62
CA ASN A 40 -35.21 -14.09 4.44
C ASN A 40 -36.10 -12.93 4.93
N ILE A 41 -37.39 -13.17 5.18
CA ILE A 41 -38.33 -12.17 5.66
C ILE A 41 -38.11 -12.02 7.16
N VAL A 42 -37.76 -10.81 7.58
CA VAL A 42 -37.42 -10.49 8.98
C VAL A 42 -38.52 -9.71 9.69
N LEU A 43 -39.35 -8.96 8.97
CA LEU A 43 -40.51 -8.26 9.53
C LEU A 43 -41.73 -8.38 8.61
N ARG A 44 -42.91 -8.41 9.23
CA ARG A 44 -44.23 -8.37 8.58
C ARG A 44 -45.06 -7.28 9.24
N PHE A 45 -45.67 -6.41 8.44
CA PHE A 45 -46.39 -5.24 8.95
C PHE A 45 -47.49 -4.77 7.99
N GLU A 46 -48.36 -3.86 8.44
CA GLU A 46 -49.44 -3.30 7.61
C GLU A 46 -49.27 -1.83 7.27
N LYS A 47 -48.72 -1.03 8.20
CA LYS A 47 -48.42 0.40 8.07
C LYS A 47 -47.19 0.72 8.94
N PRO A 48 -46.42 1.78 8.64
CA PRO A 48 -46.46 2.62 7.43
C PRO A 48 -46.04 1.86 6.17
N GLY A 49 -45.96 2.54 5.01
CA GLY A 49 -45.43 1.94 3.79
C GLY A 49 -43.95 1.52 3.96
N PRO A 50 -43.43 0.52 3.21
CA PRO A 50 -42.07 0.03 3.42
C PRO A 50 -40.98 1.09 3.27
N ALA A 51 -41.11 2.00 2.31
CA ALA A 51 -40.15 3.07 2.07
C ALA A 51 -40.11 4.07 3.23
N GLU A 52 -41.29 4.48 3.70
CA GLU A 52 -41.47 5.35 4.85
C GLU A 52 -40.88 4.72 6.11
N LEU A 53 -41.17 3.44 6.37
CA LEU A 53 -40.58 2.69 7.48
C LEU A 53 -39.05 2.66 7.39
N ILE A 54 -38.47 2.39 6.22
CA ILE A 54 -37.01 2.31 6.05
C ILE A 54 -36.36 3.67 6.31
N VAL A 55 -36.95 4.76 5.81
CA VAL A 55 -36.44 6.12 6.03
C VAL A 55 -36.49 6.48 7.52
N GLU A 56 -37.63 6.27 8.17
CA GLU A 56 -37.82 6.54 9.59
C GLU A 56 -36.86 5.69 10.46
N ALA A 57 -36.81 4.38 10.20
CA ALA A 57 -35.94 3.46 10.91
C ALA A 57 -34.45 3.78 10.73
N ARG A 58 -34.02 4.26 9.56
CA ARG A 58 -32.64 4.72 9.35
C ARG A 58 -32.32 6.00 10.11
N ALA A 59 -33.27 6.94 10.18
CA ALA A 59 -33.11 8.15 10.98
C ALA A 59 -32.95 7.80 12.47
N VAL A 60 -33.78 6.88 12.98
CA VAL A 60 -33.67 6.37 14.37
C VAL A 60 -32.39 5.55 14.57
N ALA A 61 -31.98 4.73 13.60
CA ALA A 61 -30.76 3.94 13.71
C ALA A 61 -29.51 4.83 13.83
N ALA A 62 -29.48 5.97 13.15
CA ALA A 62 -28.40 6.94 13.24
C ALA A 62 -28.26 7.61 14.62
N THR A 63 -29.30 7.54 15.46
CA THR A 63 -29.27 8.04 16.84
C THR A 63 -28.93 6.95 17.88
N ILE A 64 -28.77 5.69 17.46
CA ILE A 64 -28.43 4.60 18.38
C ILE A 64 -26.95 4.74 18.78
N ASP A 65 -26.74 4.88 20.09
CA ASP A 65 -25.45 4.64 20.72
C ASP A 65 -25.13 3.13 20.71
N LEU A 66 -24.15 2.75 19.90
CA LEU A 66 -23.76 1.35 19.71
C LEU A 66 -23.05 0.76 20.93
N ASP A 67 -22.34 1.56 21.72
CA ASP A 67 -21.70 1.10 22.96
C ASP A 67 -22.79 0.72 23.97
N LEU A 68 -23.78 1.59 24.14
CA LEU A 68 -24.92 1.37 25.01
C LEU A 68 -25.79 0.19 24.53
N ALA A 69 -26.07 0.12 23.23
CA ALA A 69 -26.80 -0.99 22.64
C ALA A 69 -26.05 -2.32 22.81
N TRP A 70 -24.72 -2.31 22.72
CA TRP A 70 -23.93 -3.50 22.99
C TRP A 70 -23.95 -3.87 24.47
N GLU A 71 -23.87 -2.91 25.39
CA GLU A 71 -23.93 -3.15 26.84
C GLU A 71 -25.22 -3.88 27.24
N PHE A 72 -26.37 -3.35 26.82
CA PHE A 72 -27.70 -3.89 27.15
C PHE A 72 -28.19 -5.03 26.24
N ALA A 73 -27.45 -5.38 25.20
CA ALA A 73 -27.83 -6.51 24.36
C ALA A 73 -27.92 -7.81 25.18
N PRO A 74 -28.93 -8.67 24.92
CA PRO A 74 -29.09 -9.93 25.64
C PRO A 74 -27.88 -10.85 25.53
N GLU A 75 -27.69 -11.70 26.54
CA GLU A 75 -26.71 -12.78 26.48
C GLU A 75 -27.14 -13.88 25.50
N GLY A 76 -26.17 -14.52 24.84
CA GLY A 76 -26.45 -15.55 23.84
C GLY A 76 -26.86 -14.97 22.49
N GLU A 77 -27.73 -15.68 21.77
CA GLU A 77 -28.29 -15.20 20.52
C GLU A 77 -29.62 -14.50 20.78
N PHE A 78 -29.85 -13.38 20.11
CA PHE A 78 -31.07 -12.57 20.26
C PHE A 78 -31.55 -12.03 18.91
N GLY A 79 -32.85 -11.73 18.84
CA GLY A 79 -33.46 -11.01 17.73
C GLY A 79 -33.36 -9.50 17.89
N PHE A 80 -33.42 -8.77 16.77
CA PHE A 80 -33.42 -7.30 16.77
C PHE A 80 -34.61 -6.68 17.54
N ALA A 81 -35.74 -7.39 17.63
CA ALA A 81 -36.89 -6.94 18.41
C ALA A 81 -36.64 -7.00 19.93
N GLU A 82 -35.87 -7.99 20.40
CA GLU A 82 -35.46 -8.12 21.80
C GLU A 82 -34.54 -6.95 22.17
N LEU A 83 -33.55 -6.66 21.34
CA LEU A 83 -32.68 -5.49 21.55
C LEU A 83 -33.47 -4.18 21.52
N ALA A 84 -34.42 -4.03 20.58
CA ALA A 84 -35.22 -2.82 20.49
C ALA A 84 -36.06 -2.60 21.77
N ALA A 85 -36.52 -3.66 22.42
CA ALA A 85 -37.26 -3.57 23.67
C ALA A 85 -36.38 -3.10 24.84
N GLU A 86 -35.17 -3.65 24.96
CA GLU A 86 -34.20 -3.27 25.99
C GLU A 86 -33.64 -1.85 25.78
N TYR A 87 -33.38 -1.46 24.53
CA TYR A 87 -32.73 -0.18 24.21
C TYR A 87 -33.70 1.01 24.21
N PHE A 88 -34.91 0.83 23.68
CA PHE A 88 -35.87 1.93 23.52
C PHE A 88 -36.95 1.92 24.59
N GLN A 89 -37.77 0.87 24.63
CA GLN A 89 -38.91 0.73 25.54
C GLN A 89 -39.53 -0.67 25.44
N ASP A 90 -40.20 -1.12 26.51
CA ASP A 90 -41.09 -2.28 26.41
C ASP A 90 -42.16 -2.04 25.33
N LYS A 91 -42.28 -3.00 24.40
CA LYS A 91 -43.04 -2.90 23.14
C LYS A 91 -42.53 -1.77 22.22
N PRO A 92 -41.36 -1.98 21.57
CA PRO A 92 -40.80 -1.00 20.64
C PRO A 92 -41.69 -0.83 19.41
N THR A 93 -41.74 0.40 18.90
CA THR A 93 -42.45 0.71 17.65
C THR A 93 -41.83 -0.06 16.48
N LEU A 94 -42.57 -0.20 15.38
CA LEU A 94 -42.07 -0.87 14.19
C LEU A 94 -40.79 -0.19 13.65
N ALA A 95 -40.74 1.14 13.69
CA ALA A 95 -39.57 1.93 13.30
C ALA A 95 -38.37 1.64 14.23
N GLN A 96 -38.58 1.54 15.55
CA GLN A 96 -37.54 1.17 16.51
C GLN A 96 -37.01 -0.25 16.31
N GLN A 97 -37.90 -1.22 16.02
CA GLN A 97 -37.48 -2.59 15.69
C GLN A 97 -36.63 -2.63 14.42
N ALA A 98 -37.06 -1.95 13.36
CA ALA A 98 -36.29 -1.85 12.13
C ALA A 98 -34.97 -1.06 12.31
N ALA A 99 -34.96 -0.05 13.18
CA ALA A 99 -33.77 0.71 13.52
C ALA A 99 -32.73 -0.16 14.24
N ALA A 100 -33.15 -0.94 15.24
CA ALA A 100 -32.29 -1.90 15.92
C ALA A 100 -31.72 -2.93 14.93
N LEU A 101 -32.54 -3.43 14.00
CA LEU A 101 -32.07 -4.32 12.94
C LEU A 101 -30.97 -3.68 12.08
N PHE A 102 -31.14 -2.42 11.66
CA PHE A 102 -30.15 -1.71 10.85
C PHE A 102 -28.87 -1.44 11.65
N GLY A 103 -28.98 -0.94 12.89
CA GLY A 103 -27.82 -0.70 13.76
C GLY A 103 -27.01 -1.97 14.02
N LEU A 104 -27.67 -3.08 14.36
CA LEU A 104 -27.05 -4.40 14.52
C LEU A 104 -26.33 -4.87 13.25
N PHE A 105 -26.94 -4.66 12.09
CA PHE A 105 -26.41 -5.13 10.82
C PHE A 105 -25.22 -4.30 10.31
N GLU A 106 -25.24 -3.00 10.56
CA GLU A 106 -24.23 -2.02 10.14
C GLU A 106 -23.04 -1.92 11.12
N ALA A 107 -23.15 -2.55 12.30
CA ALA A 107 -22.12 -2.58 13.34
C ALA A 107 -21.53 -4.00 13.58
N PRO A 108 -20.90 -4.66 12.58
CA PRO A 108 -20.39 -6.03 12.71
C PRO A 108 -19.25 -6.21 13.72
N HIS A 109 -18.63 -5.11 14.16
CA HIS A 109 -17.60 -5.10 15.20
C HIS A 109 -18.18 -5.26 16.60
N TYR A 110 -19.43 -4.81 16.83
CA TYR A 110 -20.19 -5.05 18.06
C TYR A 110 -21.04 -6.32 18.00
N PHE A 111 -21.64 -6.61 16.84
CA PHE A 111 -22.65 -7.66 16.71
C PHE A 111 -22.36 -8.62 15.57
N ARG A 112 -22.20 -9.90 15.89
CA ARG A 112 -22.00 -10.97 14.91
C ARG A 112 -23.34 -11.55 14.48
N ARG A 113 -23.46 -11.89 13.19
CA ARG A 113 -24.66 -12.53 12.66
C ARG A 113 -24.70 -14.00 13.09
N ALA A 114 -25.82 -14.41 13.68
CA ALA A 114 -26.11 -15.79 14.06
C ALA A 114 -27.24 -16.41 13.21
N GLY A 115 -27.77 -15.66 12.24
CA GLY A 115 -28.85 -16.09 11.36
C GLY A 115 -29.53 -14.88 10.71
N LYS A 116 -30.63 -15.11 10.02
CA LYS A 116 -31.45 -14.02 9.44
C LYS A 116 -32.21 -13.32 10.55
N GLY A 117 -31.87 -12.05 10.82
CA GLY A 117 -32.46 -11.28 11.92
C GLY A 117 -32.02 -11.72 13.32
N ARG A 118 -31.01 -12.61 13.44
CA ARG A 118 -30.43 -13.04 14.71
C ARG A 118 -28.98 -12.61 14.85
N PHE A 119 -28.63 -12.13 16.03
CA PHE A 119 -27.33 -11.56 16.34
C PHE A 119 -26.79 -12.10 17.66
N LYS A 120 -25.48 -11.95 17.85
CA LYS A 120 -24.77 -12.27 19.08
C LYS A 120 -23.75 -11.18 19.35
N LYS A 121 -23.61 -10.77 20.62
CA LYS A 121 -22.58 -9.82 21.05
C LYS A 121 -21.19 -10.34 20.69
N ALA A 122 -20.36 -9.48 20.14
CA ALA A 122 -18.92 -9.71 20.11
C ALA A 122 -18.37 -9.64 21.54
N PRO A 123 -17.37 -10.46 21.89
CA PRO A 123 -16.69 -10.35 23.18
C PRO A 123 -16.07 -8.96 23.39
N ALA A 124 -16.04 -8.48 24.63
CA ALA A 124 -15.56 -7.14 24.99
C ALA A 124 -14.16 -6.84 24.44
N GLU A 125 -13.23 -7.79 24.57
CA GLU A 125 -11.86 -7.67 24.07
C GLU A 125 -11.82 -7.44 22.55
N ILE A 126 -12.68 -8.13 21.80
CA ILE A 126 -12.75 -8.01 20.33
C ILE A 126 -13.37 -6.68 19.93
N VAL A 127 -14.39 -6.20 20.67
CA VAL A 127 -14.96 -4.86 20.46
C VAL A 127 -13.89 -3.80 20.67
N GLN A 128 -13.18 -3.84 21.79
CA GLN A 128 -12.11 -2.87 22.10
C GLN A 128 -11.01 -2.86 21.03
N GLN A 129 -10.54 -4.03 20.60
CA GLN A 129 -9.54 -4.14 19.53
C GLN A 129 -10.07 -3.58 18.20
N ALA A 130 -11.33 -3.84 17.86
CA ALA A 130 -11.94 -3.33 16.64
C ALA A 130 -12.08 -1.80 16.67
N LEU A 131 -12.54 -1.24 17.80
CA LEU A 131 -12.66 0.22 17.97
C LEU A 131 -11.30 0.91 17.91
N ALA A 132 -10.28 0.36 18.58
CA ALA A 132 -8.91 0.87 18.49
C ALA A 132 -8.37 0.83 17.05
N ALA A 133 -8.66 -0.23 16.29
CA ALA A 133 -8.27 -0.33 14.89
C ALA A 133 -9.01 0.67 13.99
N ILE A 134 -10.30 0.92 14.25
CA ILE A 134 -11.11 1.92 13.53
C ILE A 134 -10.56 3.32 13.79
N GLU A 135 -10.30 3.67 15.04
CA GLU A 135 -9.76 4.99 15.40
C GLU A 135 -8.35 5.18 14.82
N LYS A 136 -7.49 4.17 14.93
CA LYS A 136 -6.17 4.20 14.29
C LYS A 136 -6.27 4.41 12.77
N LYS A 137 -7.21 3.73 12.10
CA LYS A 137 -7.44 3.91 10.67
C LYS A 137 -7.93 5.32 10.33
N LYS A 138 -8.80 5.89 11.17
CA LYS A 138 -9.29 7.27 11.02
C LYS A 138 -8.16 8.29 11.15
N LEU A 139 -7.29 8.14 12.16
CA LEU A 139 -6.11 8.99 12.34
C LEU A 139 -5.15 8.91 11.15
N VAL A 140 -4.85 7.69 10.66
CA VAL A 140 -4.00 7.52 9.48
C VAL A 140 -4.64 8.17 8.23
N GLN A 141 -5.96 8.04 8.04
CA GLN A 141 -6.64 8.67 6.91
C GLN A 141 -6.61 10.20 7.01
N ALA A 142 -6.79 10.77 8.20
CA ALA A 142 -6.66 12.20 8.43
C ALA A 142 -5.23 12.69 8.12
N GLN A 143 -4.22 11.93 8.54
CA GLN A 143 -2.81 12.23 8.25
C GLN A 143 -2.50 12.20 6.75
N ILE A 144 -3.04 11.21 6.03
CA ILE A 144 -2.90 11.12 4.56
C ILE A 144 -3.52 12.36 3.90
N ALA A 145 -4.72 12.77 4.32
CA ALA A 145 -5.40 13.93 3.77
C ALA A 145 -4.64 15.24 4.06
N GLU A 146 -4.09 15.39 5.26
CA GLU A 146 -3.23 16.53 5.65
C GLU A 146 -2.00 16.61 4.74
N TRP A 147 -1.22 15.53 4.65
CA TRP A 147 -0.04 15.48 3.77
C TRP A 147 -0.38 15.70 2.30
N ALA A 148 -1.52 15.18 1.83
CA ALA A 148 -1.97 15.40 0.48
C ALA A 148 -2.28 16.89 0.22
N SER A 149 -2.89 17.57 1.19
CA SER A 149 -3.17 19.00 1.11
C SER A 149 -1.87 19.83 1.06
N GLU A 150 -0.89 19.53 1.92
CA GLU A 150 0.43 20.18 1.91
C GLU A 150 1.13 20.02 0.56
N LEU A 151 1.13 18.80 0.01
CA LEU A 151 1.73 18.52 -1.31
C LEU A 151 1.07 19.32 -2.42
N VAL A 152 -0.26 19.43 -2.42
CA VAL A 152 -0.99 20.29 -3.38
C VAL A 152 -0.66 21.76 -3.18
N ALA A 153 -0.46 22.20 -1.94
CA ALA A 153 -0.03 23.55 -1.59
C ALA A 153 1.44 23.85 -1.94
N GLY A 154 2.20 22.85 -2.41
CA GLY A 154 3.60 23.02 -2.80
C GLY A 154 4.59 22.90 -1.65
N THR A 155 4.22 22.25 -0.55
CA THR A 155 5.11 21.93 0.57
C THR A 155 5.20 20.42 0.73
N CYS A 156 6.41 19.85 0.72
CA CYS A 156 6.60 18.41 0.91
C CYS A 156 6.71 18.07 2.42
N PRO A 157 5.79 17.25 2.97
CA PRO A 157 5.89 16.77 4.35
C PRO A 157 7.17 15.95 4.55
N VAL A 158 7.80 16.07 5.72
CA VAL A 158 9.06 15.37 6.04
C VAL A 158 8.96 13.84 5.83
N PRO A 159 7.91 13.14 6.32
CA PRO A 159 7.79 11.69 6.11
C PRO A 159 7.73 11.29 4.63
N VAL A 160 7.07 12.10 3.80
CA VAL A 160 7.00 11.89 2.35
C VAL A 160 8.37 12.11 1.71
N ARG A 161 9.08 13.18 2.11
CA ARG A 161 10.44 13.49 1.62
C ARG A 161 11.43 12.36 1.94
N GLU A 162 11.38 11.80 3.14
CA GLU A 162 12.26 10.68 3.56
C GLU A 162 12.02 9.41 2.73
N GLN A 163 10.78 9.19 2.27
CA GLN A 163 10.42 8.03 1.44
C GLN A 163 10.43 8.33 -0.07
N LEU A 164 10.90 9.51 -0.51
CA LEU A 164 10.84 9.98 -1.90
C LEU A 164 11.21 8.91 -2.94
N TYR A 165 12.38 8.28 -2.80
CA TYR A 165 12.87 7.28 -3.76
C TYR A 165 12.05 5.99 -3.73
N LYS A 166 11.57 5.56 -2.56
CA LYS A 166 10.68 4.39 -2.48
C LYS A 166 9.35 4.69 -3.15
N ILE A 167 8.75 5.85 -2.87
CA ILE A 167 7.49 6.28 -3.49
C ILE A 167 7.59 6.31 -5.02
N LEU A 168 8.69 6.82 -5.57
CA LEU A 168 8.86 6.96 -7.02
C LEU A 168 9.29 5.67 -7.73
N PHE A 169 10.13 4.83 -7.11
CA PHE A 169 10.80 3.73 -7.82
C PHE A 169 10.49 2.32 -7.27
N LYS A 170 10.12 2.19 -5.99
CA LYS A 170 9.72 0.91 -5.36
C LYS A 170 8.54 1.13 -4.39
N PRO A 171 7.36 1.54 -4.90
CA PRO A 171 6.27 2.02 -4.05
C PRO A 171 5.63 0.91 -3.22
N ASP A 172 5.49 1.17 -1.92
CA ASP A 172 4.56 0.43 -1.07
C ASP A 172 3.16 1.07 -1.17
N LYS A 173 2.25 0.41 -1.87
CA LYS A 173 0.87 0.91 -2.10
C LYS A 173 0.03 0.99 -0.82
N ASN A 174 0.48 0.39 0.27
CA ASN A 174 -0.18 0.43 1.57
C ASN A 174 0.38 1.51 2.49
N ALA A 175 1.56 2.04 2.20
CA ALA A 175 2.19 3.08 2.99
C ALA A 175 1.37 4.40 2.94
N PRO A 176 1.12 5.05 4.09
CA PRO A 176 0.42 6.33 4.14
C PRO A 176 1.06 7.42 3.27
N GLU A 177 2.39 7.49 3.23
CA GLU A 177 3.16 8.47 2.46
C GLU A 177 2.90 8.33 0.95
N TYR A 178 2.87 7.08 0.45
CA TYR A 178 2.53 6.81 -0.95
C TYR A 178 1.07 7.19 -1.24
N ARG A 179 0.14 6.84 -0.35
CA ARG A 179 -1.28 7.16 -0.52
C ARG A 179 -1.53 8.66 -0.54
N ALA A 180 -0.82 9.45 0.29
CA ALA A 180 -0.88 10.90 0.28
C ALA A 180 -0.45 11.49 -1.08
N VAL A 181 0.66 10.97 -1.66
CA VAL A 181 1.11 11.40 -3.00
C VAL A 181 0.11 11.04 -4.09
N VAL A 182 -0.50 9.85 -4.03
CA VAL A 182 -1.56 9.45 -4.99
C VAL A 182 -2.80 10.34 -4.87
N GLU A 183 -3.22 10.63 -3.64
CA GLU A 183 -4.37 11.50 -3.38
C GLU A 183 -4.12 12.93 -3.88
N ALA A 184 -2.97 13.51 -3.54
CA ALA A 184 -2.55 14.83 -4.03
C ALA A 184 -2.38 14.87 -5.56
N SER A 185 -1.83 13.81 -6.17
CA SER A 185 -1.70 13.67 -7.63
C SER A 185 -3.07 13.69 -8.32
N ARG A 186 -4.06 12.96 -7.76
CA ARG A 186 -5.44 12.98 -8.26
C ARG A 186 -6.10 14.35 -8.08
N ALA A 187 -5.94 14.98 -6.92
CA ALA A 187 -6.54 16.28 -6.63
C ALA A 187 -5.98 17.40 -7.51
N SER A 188 -4.66 17.39 -7.75
CA SER A 188 -3.98 18.41 -8.56
C SER A 188 -3.92 18.10 -10.06
N GLN A 189 -4.32 16.90 -10.47
CA GLN A 189 -4.18 16.39 -11.85
C GLN A 189 -2.72 16.46 -12.36
N ARG A 190 -1.75 16.20 -11.49
CA ARG A 190 -0.32 16.19 -11.82
C ARG A 190 0.30 14.83 -11.52
N PRO A 191 1.24 14.35 -12.35
CA PRO A 191 1.94 13.10 -12.06
C PRO A 191 2.80 13.24 -10.79
N PRO A 192 3.04 12.14 -10.04
CA PRO A 192 3.75 12.16 -8.76
C PRO A 192 5.12 12.86 -8.78
N LEU A 193 5.93 12.65 -9.82
CA LEU A 193 7.25 13.27 -9.93
C LEU A 193 7.16 14.80 -10.02
N GLU A 194 6.31 15.31 -10.91
CA GLU A 194 6.11 16.77 -11.08
C GLU A 194 5.52 17.39 -9.80
N LEU A 195 4.59 16.70 -9.14
CA LEU A 195 4.02 17.13 -7.88
C LEU A 195 5.10 17.27 -6.79
N LEU A 196 5.95 16.25 -6.64
CA LEU A 196 7.01 16.22 -5.63
C LEU A 196 8.12 17.23 -5.92
N GLU A 197 8.45 17.44 -7.20
CA GLU A 197 9.36 18.51 -7.62
C GLU A 197 8.80 19.88 -7.23
N LYS A 198 7.54 20.18 -7.57
CA LYS A 198 6.87 21.43 -7.21
C LYS A 198 6.71 21.62 -5.71
N ALA A 199 6.59 20.53 -4.95
CA ALA A 199 6.52 20.56 -3.49
C ALA A 199 7.89 20.76 -2.81
N GLY A 200 8.98 20.91 -3.58
CA GLY A 200 10.33 21.07 -3.04
C GLY A 200 10.87 19.79 -2.41
N ALA A 201 10.46 18.61 -2.89
CA ALA A 201 11.03 17.34 -2.46
C ALA A 201 12.39 17.05 -3.14
N ILE A 202 12.68 17.70 -4.27
CA ILE A 202 13.86 17.49 -5.10
C ILE A 202 14.70 18.77 -5.11
N ASP A 203 15.80 18.78 -4.36
CA ASP A 203 16.66 19.97 -4.24
C ASP A 203 17.61 20.15 -5.45
N SER A 204 17.97 19.06 -6.12
CA SER A 204 18.94 19.06 -7.21
C SER A 204 18.73 17.87 -8.14
N ALA A 205 18.69 18.11 -9.45
CA ALA A 205 18.62 17.06 -10.46
C ALA A 205 19.81 16.08 -10.35
N TYR A 206 21.01 16.60 -10.09
CA TYR A 206 22.21 15.78 -9.87
C TYR A 206 22.02 14.84 -8.68
N GLN A 207 21.63 15.37 -7.51
CA GLN A 207 21.42 14.54 -6.31
C GLN A 207 20.27 13.56 -6.48
N PHE A 208 19.22 13.94 -7.22
CA PHE A 208 18.10 13.06 -7.54
C PHE A 208 18.54 11.85 -8.35
N HIS A 209 19.22 12.07 -9.47
CA HIS A 209 19.70 10.99 -10.33
C HIS A 209 20.78 10.15 -9.64
N TRP A 210 21.69 10.78 -8.89
CA TRP A 210 22.72 10.08 -8.14
C TRP A 210 22.14 9.16 -7.07
N LYS A 211 21.26 9.66 -6.20
CA LYS A 211 20.62 8.84 -5.17
C LYS A 211 19.73 7.76 -5.76
N ARG A 212 19.05 8.00 -6.90
CA ARG A 212 18.32 6.96 -7.63
C ARG A 212 19.25 5.84 -8.08
N PHE A 213 20.38 6.19 -8.69
CA PHE A 213 21.38 5.22 -9.13
C PHE A 213 21.90 4.38 -7.97
N LEU A 214 22.22 5.01 -6.83
CA LEU A 214 22.65 4.31 -5.62
C LEU A 214 21.56 3.42 -5.03
N PHE A 215 20.31 3.89 -5.00
CA PHE A 215 19.17 3.13 -4.48
C PHE A 215 18.92 1.83 -5.28
N GLU A 216 19.19 1.86 -6.58
CA GLU A 216 19.03 0.73 -7.47
C GLU A 216 20.23 -0.22 -7.45
N ASN A 217 21.44 0.31 -7.61
CA ASN A 217 22.66 -0.47 -7.85
C ASN A 217 23.51 -0.70 -6.59
N PHE A 218 23.38 0.17 -5.58
CA PHE A 218 24.17 0.13 -4.34
C PHE A 218 23.29 0.17 -3.08
N PRO A 219 22.27 -0.72 -2.95
CA PRO A 219 21.34 -0.70 -1.82
C PRO A 219 22.00 -1.02 -0.47
N LYS A 220 23.23 -1.57 -0.48
CA LYS A 220 24.04 -1.88 0.71
C LYS A 220 25.19 -0.87 0.93
N GLY A 221 25.19 0.24 0.20
CA GLY A 221 26.25 1.24 0.23
C GLY A 221 27.32 1.04 -0.85
N THR A 222 28.19 2.04 -0.99
CA THR A 222 29.23 2.12 -2.03
C THR A 222 30.61 1.67 -1.55
N ALA A 223 30.83 1.56 -0.23
CA ALA A 223 32.10 1.16 0.34
C ALA A 223 32.50 -0.26 -0.09
N PHE A 224 33.80 -0.46 -0.32
CA PHE A 224 34.34 -1.80 -0.48
C PHE A 224 34.45 -2.48 0.89
N PRO A 225 34.23 -3.81 0.96
CA PRO A 225 34.61 -4.56 2.15
C PRO A 225 36.13 -4.46 2.36
N PRO A 226 36.63 -4.55 3.61
CA PRO A 226 38.05 -4.44 3.92
C PRO A 226 38.82 -5.70 3.50
N LEU A 227 38.97 -5.88 2.18
CA LEU A 227 39.68 -6.98 1.57
C LEU A 227 41.08 -6.52 1.16
N GLN A 228 42.06 -7.43 1.28
CA GLN A 228 43.43 -7.20 0.82
C GLN A 228 43.73 -8.13 -0.35
N ALA A 229 44.23 -7.55 -1.44
CA ALA A 229 44.73 -8.33 -2.57
C ALA A 229 45.98 -9.13 -2.16
N PRO A 230 46.12 -10.39 -2.60
CA PRO A 230 47.34 -11.14 -2.37
C PRO A 230 48.52 -10.46 -3.08
N ALA A 231 49.72 -10.58 -2.49
CA ALA A 231 50.93 -10.13 -3.14
C ALA A 231 51.20 -10.99 -4.39
N ILE A 232 51.60 -10.34 -5.48
CA ILE A 232 52.05 -11.03 -6.69
C ILE A 232 53.49 -11.49 -6.44
N THR A 233 53.70 -12.80 -6.45
CA THR A 233 55.03 -13.41 -6.19
C THR A 233 55.63 -14.08 -7.43
N ASP A 234 54.90 -14.07 -8.55
CA ASP A 234 55.33 -14.63 -9.81
C ASP A 234 56.53 -13.86 -10.39
N ASP A 235 57.53 -14.60 -10.87
CA ASP A 235 58.67 -14.04 -11.59
C ASP A 235 58.29 -13.89 -13.06
N LEU A 236 57.80 -12.70 -13.43
CA LEU A 236 57.34 -12.40 -14.78
C LEU A 236 58.47 -11.84 -15.64
N PRO A 237 58.63 -12.31 -16.89
CA PRO A 237 59.69 -11.83 -17.77
C PRO A 237 59.48 -10.36 -18.11
N LEU A 238 60.55 -9.57 -18.00
CA LEU A 238 60.58 -8.18 -18.45
C LEU A 238 60.81 -8.11 -19.96
N ALA A 239 60.19 -7.13 -20.60
CA ALA A 239 60.42 -6.86 -22.01
C ALA A 239 61.66 -5.96 -22.16
N ASP A 240 62.83 -6.57 -22.29
CA ASP A 240 64.11 -5.85 -22.36
C ASP A 240 64.18 -4.89 -23.55
N GLY A 241 64.66 -3.67 -23.30
CA GLY A 241 64.79 -2.63 -24.33
C GLY A 241 63.47 -2.04 -24.83
N VAL A 242 62.34 -2.34 -24.18
CA VAL A 242 61.03 -1.76 -24.50
C VAL A 242 60.80 -0.49 -23.68
N GLN A 243 60.40 0.58 -24.36
CA GLN A 243 59.83 1.77 -23.71
C GLN A 243 58.34 1.79 -24.01
N ALA A 244 57.53 1.61 -22.96
CA ALA A 244 56.09 1.65 -23.04
C ALA A 244 55.56 3.03 -22.64
N PHE A 245 54.52 3.47 -23.34
CA PHE A 245 53.84 4.74 -23.12
C PHE A 245 52.36 4.46 -22.92
N SER A 246 51.80 4.97 -21.84
CA SER A 246 50.35 5.04 -21.68
C SER A 246 49.87 6.44 -22.08
N ILE A 247 48.74 6.52 -22.78
CA ILE A 247 48.20 7.77 -23.33
C ILE A 247 46.77 7.92 -22.82
N ASP A 248 46.62 8.73 -21.78
CA ASP A 248 45.39 8.88 -21.02
C ASP A 248 45.00 10.35 -20.84
N ASP A 249 43.75 10.57 -20.45
CA ASP A 249 43.30 11.86 -19.95
C ASP A 249 44.03 12.23 -18.65
N SER A 250 44.26 13.54 -18.45
CA SER A 250 44.94 14.07 -17.26
C SER A 250 44.33 13.68 -15.90
N GLN A 251 43.09 13.18 -15.89
CA GLN A 251 42.37 12.75 -14.69
C GLN A 251 42.26 11.22 -14.57
N THR A 252 42.93 10.43 -15.41
CA THR A 252 42.91 8.96 -15.31
C THR A 252 43.65 8.52 -14.05
N THR A 253 43.03 7.60 -13.31
CA THR A 253 43.52 7.05 -12.04
C THR A 253 43.90 5.58 -12.17
N GLU A 254 43.15 4.82 -12.96
CA GLU A 254 43.41 3.43 -13.31
C GLU A 254 44.00 3.35 -14.72
N ILE A 255 45.28 2.97 -14.83
CA ILE A 255 45.97 2.77 -16.10
C ILE A 255 45.89 1.29 -16.47
N ASP A 256 45.09 0.97 -17.48
CA ASP A 256 44.87 -0.42 -17.91
C ASP A 256 45.83 -0.87 -19.03
N ASP A 257 46.37 0.07 -19.80
CA ASP A 257 47.21 -0.26 -20.95
C ASP A 257 48.38 0.70 -21.20
N ALA A 258 49.37 0.18 -21.92
CA ALA A 258 50.47 0.94 -22.49
C ALA A 258 50.90 0.32 -23.83
N LEU A 259 51.46 1.15 -24.69
CA LEU A 259 51.91 0.78 -26.04
C LEU A 259 53.41 1.00 -26.19
N SER A 260 54.04 0.17 -27.00
CA SER A 260 55.43 0.35 -27.38
C SER A 260 55.63 0.02 -28.85
N VAL A 261 56.60 0.67 -29.49
CA VAL A 261 56.96 0.40 -30.88
C VAL A 261 58.46 0.30 -31.01
N GLN A 262 58.94 -0.76 -31.66
CA GLN A 262 60.35 -1.01 -31.94
C GLN A 262 60.54 -1.25 -33.45
N GLY A 263 61.79 -1.13 -33.92
CA GLY A 263 62.14 -1.40 -35.31
C GLY A 263 61.91 -0.22 -36.27
N PHE A 264 61.76 1.01 -35.76
CA PHE A 264 61.71 2.22 -36.60
C PHE A 264 62.93 2.30 -37.52
N GLY A 265 62.69 2.54 -38.82
CA GLY A 265 63.75 2.60 -39.83
C GLY A 265 64.26 1.24 -40.32
N SER A 266 63.67 0.14 -39.85
CA SER A 266 63.96 -1.22 -40.36
C SER A 266 62.83 -1.73 -41.27
N GLY A 267 63.00 -2.91 -41.86
CA GLY A 267 61.98 -3.57 -42.69
C GLY A 267 60.81 -4.19 -41.91
N THR A 268 60.91 -4.26 -40.58
CA THR A 268 59.90 -4.87 -39.70
C THR A 268 59.68 -4.02 -38.47
N VAL A 269 58.42 -3.71 -38.17
CA VAL A 269 58.03 -3.00 -36.94
C VAL A 269 57.35 -3.98 -36.00
N THR A 270 57.72 -3.91 -34.72
CA THR A 270 57.07 -4.67 -33.65
C THR A 270 56.28 -3.71 -32.78
N VAL A 271 54.99 -3.98 -32.59
CA VAL A 271 54.10 -3.22 -31.70
C VAL A 271 53.80 -4.09 -30.48
N GLY A 272 54.18 -3.59 -29.30
CA GLY A 272 53.85 -4.21 -28.02
C GLY A 272 52.60 -3.57 -27.41
N ILE A 273 51.66 -4.41 -26.98
CA ILE A 273 50.46 -4.02 -26.23
C ILE A 273 50.61 -4.58 -24.83
N HIS A 274 50.76 -3.70 -23.85
CA HIS A 274 51.01 -4.04 -22.46
C HIS A 274 49.73 -3.77 -21.68
N ILE A 275 49.09 -4.81 -21.16
CA ILE A 275 47.83 -4.70 -20.42
C ILE A 275 48.11 -4.96 -18.94
N ALA A 276 47.50 -4.17 -18.06
CA ALA A 276 47.52 -4.41 -16.63
C ALA A 276 47.05 -5.84 -16.34
N ALA A 277 47.69 -6.50 -15.38
CA ALA A 277 47.44 -7.92 -15.08
C ALA A 277 46.78 -8.11 -13.71
N PRO A 278 45.60 -7.52 -13.42
CA PRO A 278 44.91 -7.70 -12.14
C PRO A 278 44.52 -9.17 -11.91
N GLY A 279 44.45 -9.98 -12.99
CA GLY A 279 44.26 -11.43 -12.93
C GLY A 279 45.30 -12.18 -12.10
N LEU A 280 46.50 -11.62 -11.90
CA LEU A 280 47.53 -12.22 -11.03
C LEU A 280 47.12 -12.19 -9.54
N ALA A 281 46.32 -11.19 -9.15
CA ALA A 281 45.84 -11.03 -7.78
C ALA A 281 44.38 -11.52 -7.59
N LEU A 282 43.70 -11.91 -8.69
CA LEU A 282 42.28 -12.31 -8.69
C LEU A 282 42.14 -13.82 -8.91
N VAL A 283 41.90 -14.55 -7.82
CA VAL A 283 41.56 -15.98 -7.88
C VAL A 283 40.04 -16.13 -8.10
N PRO A 284 39.60 -16.92 -9.11
CA PRO A 284 38.18 -17.19 -9.31
C PRO A 284 37.49 -17.74 -8.06
N GLY A 285 36.33 -17.18 -7.71
CA GLY A 285 35.56 -17.54 -6.52
C GLY A 285 36.04 -16.91 -5.21
N SER A 286 37.19 -16.21 -5.21
CA SER A 286 37.69 -15.49 -4.03
C SER A 286 36.76 -14.34 -3.62
N ALA A 287 36.95 -13.82 -2.41
CA ALA A 287 36.17 -12.69 -1.91
C ALA A 287 36.28 -11.43 -2.80
N ILE A 288 37.47 -11.17 -3.35
CA ILE A 288 37.69 -10.02 -4.25
C ILE A 288 37.00 -10.25 -5.60
N ASP A 289 37.09 -11.45 -6.18
CA ASP A 289 36.38 -11.82 -7.41
C ASP A 289 34.86 -11.66 -7.24
N GLN A 290 34.31 -12.10 -6.11
CA GLN A 290 32.88 -11.95 -5.82
C GLN A 290 32.45 -10.48 -5.80
N VAL A 291 33.25 -9.59 -5.18
CA VAL A 291 32.98 -8.14 -5.17
C VAL A 291 33.06 -7.55 -6.57
N ALA A 292 34.09 -7.91 -7.35
CA ALA A 292 34.24 -7.45 -8.73
C ALA A 292 33.06 -7.88 -9.60
N ARG A 293 32.64 -9.16 -9.53
CA ARG A 293 31.47 -9.67 -10.25
C ARG A 293 30.17 -9.01 -9.83
N GLN A 294 29.98 -8.76 -8.53
CA GLN A 294 28.78 -8.09 -8.05
C GLN A 294 28.68 -6.65 -8.59
N ARG A 295 29.82 -5.96 -8.74
CA ARG A 295 29.85 -4.58 -9.27
C ARG A 295 29.88 -4.53 -10.81
N MET A 296 30.32 -5.60 -11.47
CA MET A 296 30.45 -5.78 -12.92
C MET A 296 31.47 -4.85 -13.60
N SER A 297 31.41 -3.55 -13.34
CA SER A 297 32.27 -2.54 -13.94
C SER A 297 32.47 -1.36 -12.98
N THR A 298 33.53 -0.59 -13.21
CA THR A 298 33.75 0.69 -12.52
C THR A 298 32.68 1.70 -12.95
N VAL A 299 32.11 2.40 -11.97
CA VAL A 299 31.10 3.43 -12.22
C VAL A 299 31.82 4.76 -12.48
N TYR A 300 31.84 5.20 -13.73
CA TYR A 300 32.30 6.53 -14.10
C TYR A 300 31.12 7.49 -14.20
N MET A 301 31.15 8.60 -13.45
CA MET A 301 30.10 9.62 -13.48
C MET A 301 30.67 11.03 -13.61
N PRO A 302 29.96 11.94 -14.30
CA PRO A 302 30.39 13.33 -14.41
C PRO A 302 30.50 14.00 -13.03
N GLY A 303 31.67 14.57 -12.73
CA GLY A 303 31.91 15.32 -11.49
C GLY A 303 32.21 14.46 -10.25
N TYR A 304 32.34 13.15 -10.38
CA TYR A 304 32.74 12.25 -9.29
C TYR A 304 33.52 11.07 -9.88
N LYS A 305 34.83 11.04 -9.62
CA LYS A 305 35.68 9.86 -9.79
C LYS A 305 36.00 9.33 -8.41
#